data_AF-A0A4Q4CMS8-F1
#
_entry.id   AF-A0A4Q4CMS8-F1
#
_cell.length_a   1.000
_cell.length_b   1.000
_cell.length_c   1.000
_cell.angle_alpha   90.00
_cell.angle_beta   90.00
_cell.angle_gamma   90.00
#
_symmetry.space_group_name_H-M   'P 1'
#
loop_
_entity.id
_entity.type
_entity.pdbx_description
1 polymer ?
#
loop_
_entity_poly.entity_id
_entity_poly.type
_entity_poly.pdbx_seq_one_letter_code
_entity_poly.pdbx_strand_id
1 'polypeptide(L)'
;MPRRLAAVSSVLAVLLVATLVLLLQGEDEGPALPGPTGERAPAGLAPFYAQEPTWTTCGRYRCTRIRVPLDYDRPAGPTLRLAVRMLPARDGSTDRLLLVNPGGPGGSAVEYVPIFANSSSIEGQTSPYGWGEYGICPQGEFSS
;
A
#
# COMPACT_ATOMS: atom_id res chain seq x y z
N MET A 1 -57.76 -16.12 -23.04
CA MET A 1 -57.41 -14.87 -22.35
C MET A 1 -56.47 -14.96 -21.13
N PRO A 2 -56.22 -16.09 -20.41
CA PRO A 2 -55.41 -16.06 -19.17
C PRO A 2 -53.89 -15.99 -19.37
N ARG A 3 -53.37 -16.43 -20.53
CA ARG A 3 -51.92 -16.48 -20.82
C ARG A 3 -51.24 -15.11 -20.96
N ARG A 4 -52.00 -14.07 -21.38
CA ARG A 4 -51.47 -12.71 -21.56
C ARG A 4 -51.33 -11.97 -20.23
N LEU A 5 -52.20 -12.25 -19.27
CA LEU A 5 -52.16 -11.66 -17.93
C LEU A 5 -50.97 -12.20 -17.10
N ALA A 6 -50.68 -13.50 -17.21
CA ALA A 6 -49.53 -14.12 -16.55
C ALA A 6 -48.18 -13.54 -17.04
N ALA A 7 -48.01 -13.37 -18.35
CA ALA A 7 -46.77 -12.84 -18.93
C ALA A 7 -46.48 -11.38 -18.52
N VAL A 8 -47.52 -10.54 -18.42
CA VAL A 8 -47.39 -9.13 -17.99
C VAL A 8 -46.98 -9.05 -16.52
N SER A 9 -47.54 -9.91 -15.66
CA SER A 9 -47.18 -9.97 -14.24
C SER A 9 -45.72 -10.38 -14.02
N SER A 10 -45.20 -11.32 -14.82
CA SER A 10 -43.80 -11.76 -14.72
C SER A 10 -42.81 -10.66 -15.13
N VAL A 11 -43.11 -9.91 -16.19
CA VAL A 11 -42.26 -8.81 -16.66
C VAL A 11 -42.22 -7.67 -15.62
N LEU A 12 -43.36 -7.32 -15.03
CA LEU A 12 -43.42 -6.27 -14.02
C LEU A 12 -42.62 -6.62 -12.75
N ALA A 13 -42.71 -7.87 -12.31
CA ALA A 13 -41.95 -8.37 -11.16
C ALA A 13 -40.43 -8.34 -11.42
N VAL A 14 -39.99 -8.76 -12.62
CA VAL A 14 -38.56 -8.71 -13.00
C VAL A 14 -38.05 -7.28 -13.06
N LEU A 15 -38.84 -6.34 -13.60
CA LEU A 15 -38.47 -4.93 -13.65
C LEU A 15 -38.38 -4.32 -12.24
N LEU A 16 -39.35 -4.58 -11.36
CA LEU A 16 -39.31 -4.10 -9.97
C LEU A 16 -38.09 -4.63 -9.21
N VAL A 17 -37.76 -5.91 -9.37
CA VAL A 17 -36.56 -6.50 -8.75
C VAL A 17 -35.29 -5.90 -9.34
N ALA A 18 -35.20 -5.73 -10.66
CA ALA A 18 -34.04 -5.10 -11.29
C ALA A 18 -33.86 -3.64 -10.82
N THR A 19 -34.93 -2.87 -10.73
CA THR A 19 -34.88 -1.49 -10.25
C THR A 19 -34.49 -1.43 -8.77
N LEU A 20 -35.01 -2.34 -7.94
CA LEU A 20 -34.62 -2.45 -6.53
C LEU A 20 -33.15 -2.87 -6.39
N VAL A 21 -32.65 -3.78 -7.21
CA VAL A 21 -31.23 -4.18 -7.23
C VAL A 21 -30.35 -2.98 -7.61
N LEU A 22 -30.70 -2.23 -8.66
CA LEU A 22 -29.97 -1.01 -9.05
C LEU A 22 -30.01 0.08 -7.96
N LEU A 23 -31.13 0.23 -7.23
CA LEU A 23 -31.24 1.17 -6.11
C LEU A 23 -30.43 0.74 -4.87
N LEU A 24 -30.21 -0.57 -4.69
CA LEU A 24 -29.40 -1.11 -3.61
C LEU A 24 -27.90 -1.15 -3.94
N GLN A 25 -27.52 -0.93 -5.20
CA GLN A 25 -26.12 -0.79 -5.63
C GLN A 25 -25.60 0.64 -5.42
N GLY A 26 -25.82 1.19 -4.23
CA GLY A 26 -25.23 2.48 -3.84
C GLY A 26 -23.74 2.48 -4.20
N GLU A 27 -23.32 3.49 -4.96
CA GLU A 27 -21.90 3.73 -5.22
C GLU A 27 -21.28 4.09 -3.88
N ASP A 28 -20.70 3.08 -3.23
CA ASP A 28 -19.92 3.24 -2.01
C ASP A 28 -18.61 3.92 -2.43
N GLU A 29 -18.67 5.24 -2.67
CA GLU A 29 -17.50 6.10 -2.65
C GLU A 29 -17.01 6.11 -1.20
N GLY A 30 -16.27 5.06 -0.84
CA GLY A 30 -15.64 4.93 0.46
C GLY A 30 -14.83 6.19 0.77
N PRO A 31 -14.67 6.55 2.05
CA PRO A 31 -14.03 7.79 2.45
C PRO A 31 -12.67 7.94 1.77
N ALA A 32 -12.47 9.08 1.10
CA ALA A 32 -11.20 9.41 0.47
C ALA A 32 -10.08 9.31 1.51
N LEU A 33 -9.02 8.57 1.17
CA LEU A 33 -7.84 8.48 2.03
C LEU A 33 -7.25 9.89 2.20
N PRO A 34 -6.70 10.22 3.38
CA PRO A 34 -6.01 11.49 3.59
C PRO A 34 -4.92 11.66 2.51
N GLY A 35 -5.05 12.72 1.71
CA GLY A 35 -4.03 13.09 0.75
C GLY A 35 -2.81 13.70 1.43
N PRO A 36 -1.69 13.88 0.71
CA PRO A 36 -0.53 14.61 1.22
C PRO A 36 -0.96 15.99 1.72
N THR A 37 -0.63 16.31 2.97
CA THR A 37 -1.01 17.57 3.63
C THR A 37 -0.18 18.77 3.17
N GLY A 38 0.81 18.55 2.30
CA GLY A 38 1.68 19.60 1.77
C GLY A 38 2.76 20.08 2.74
N GLU A 39 3.00 19.34 3.83
CA GLU A 39 4.12 19.60 4.73
C GLU A 39 5.44 19.68 3.95
N ARG A 40 6.21 20.73 4.23
CA ARG A 40 7.54 20.91 3.64
C ARG A 40 8.58 20.25 4.54
N ALA A 41 9.68 19.83 3.93
CA ALA A 41 10.84 19.36 4.67
C ALA A 41 11.30 20.44 5.67
N PRO A 42 11.62 20.08 6.92
CA PRO A 42 12.21 21.02 7.87
C PRO A 42 13.50 21.64 7.34
N ALA A 43 13.87 22.81 7.88
CA ALA A 43 15.07 23.52 7.47
C ALA A 43 16.31 22.62 7.54
N GLY A 44 17.13 22.61 6.48
CA GLY A 44 18.32 21.78 6.39
C GLY A 44 18.07 20.31 6.01
N LEU A 45 16.83 19.82 5.99
CA LEU A 45 16.52 18.43 5.65
C LEU A 45 16.07 18.20 4.20
N ALA A 46 15.88 19.26 3.42
CA ALA A 46 15.43 19.17 2.02
C ALA A 46 16.21 18.13 1.18
N PRO A 47 17.55 17.99 1.29
CA PRO A 47 18.29 16.98 0.54
C PRO A 47 17.88 15.53 0.85
N PHE A 48 17.39 15.25 2.06
CA PHE A 48 16.94 13.91 2.45
C PHE A 48 15.52 13.60 1.96
N TYR A 49 14.67 14.62 1.83
CA TYR A 49 13.29 14.47 1.36
C TYR A 49 13.18 14.45 -0.17
N ALA A 50 14.09 15.12 -0.87
CA ALA A 50 14.13 15.17 -2.33
C ALA A 50 14.89 13.99 -2.98
N GLN A 51 15.19 12.94 -2.22
CA GLN A 51 15.89 11.77 -2.75
C GLN A 51 14.99 11.01 -3.74
N GLU A 52 15.56 10.60 -4.87
CA GLU A 52 14.96 9.65 -5.80
C GLU A 52 15.63 8.29 -5.62
N PRO A 53 15.00 7.33 -4.90
CA PRO A 53 15.64 6.05 -4.63
C PRO A 53 15.79 5.23 -5.92
N THR A 54 17.00 4.76 -6.19
CA THR A 54 17.24 3.80 -7.27
C THR A 54 16.87 2.40 -6.79
N TRP A 55 15.84 1.81 -7.39
CA TRP A 55 15.35 0.48 -7.05
C TRP A 55 16.03 -0.61 -7.88
N THR A 56 16.35 -1.72 -7.24
CA THR A 56 16.83 -2.96 -7.90
C THR A 56 15.91 -4.12 -7.57
N THR A 57 15.91 -5.16 -8.40
CA THR A 57 15.17 -6.39 -8.12
C THR A 57 15.97 -7.26 -7.14
N CYS A 58 15.31 -7.82 -6.13
CA CYS A 58 15.89 -8.73 -5.14
C CYS A 58 14.91 -9.90 -4.88
N GLY A 59 14.98 -10.92 -5.73
CA GLY A 59 13.96 -11.98 -5.78
C GLY A 59 12.63 -11.44 -6.31
N ARG A 60 11.52 -11.71 -5.61
CA ARG A 60 10.19 -11.15 -5.93
C ARG A 60 9.97 -9.71 -5.44
N TYR A 61 10.97 -9.11 -4.79
CA TYR A 61 10.90 -7.80 -4.15
C TYR A 61 11.67 -6.73 -4.95
N ARG A 62 11.41 -5.45 -4.63
CA ARG A 62 12.27 -4.32 -4.99
C ARG A 62 13.06 -3.86 -3.78
N CYS A 63 14.35 -3.66 -3.94
CA CYS A 63 15.23 -3.24 -2.86
C CYS A 63 15.87 -1.89 -3.20
N THR A 64 16.09 -1.06 -2.20
CA THR A 64 16.87 0.17 -2.33
C THR A 64 17.51 0.53 -0.98
N ARG A 65 18.24 1.65 -0.95
CA ARG A 65 18.76 2.23 0.28
C ARG A 65 18.50 3.74 0.28
N ILE A 66 17.94 4.24 1.37
CA ILE A 66 17.63 5.66 1.56
C ILE A 66 18.64 6.26 2.52
N ARG A 67 19.13 7.47 2.25
CA ARG A 67 20.06 8.18 3.13
C ARG A 67 19.31 8.99 4.18
N VAL A 68 19.80 9.02 5.41
CA VAL A 68 19.25 9.85 6.49
C VAL A 68 20.39 10.51 7.27
N PRO A 69 20.18 11.68 7.91
CA PRO A 69 21.19 12.23 8.80
C PRO A 69 21.31 11.34 10.05
N LEU A 70 22.52 11.18 10.55
CA LEU A 70 22.76 10.52 11.84
C LEU A 70 22.19 11.36 13.00
N ASP A 71 22.28 12.69 12.86
CA ASP A 71 21.83 13.68 13.84
C ASP A 71 20.96 14.70 13.10
N TYR A 72 19.65 14.71 13.38
CA TYR A 72 18.69 15.59 12.72
C TYR A 72 18.86 17.07 13.11
N ASP A 73 19.45 17.36 14.28
CA ASP A 73 19.79 18.74 14.70
C ASP A 73 21.06 19.24 14.01
N ARG A 74 21.89 18.32 13.49
CA ARG A 74 23.09 18.60 12.69
C ARG A 74 23.04 17.88 11.35
N PRO A 75 22.11 18.25 10.45
CA PRO A 75 21.82 17.50 9.22
C PRO A 75 22.95 17.53 8.17
N ALA A 76 23.89 18.48 8.31
CA ALA A 76 25.11 18.53 7.50
C ALA A 76 26.23 17.57 7.98
N GLY A 77 26.00 16.87 9.09
CA GLY A 77 26.93 15.90 9.67
C GLY A 77 26.92 14.54 8.96
N PRO A 78 27.41 13.49 9.65
CA PRO A 78 27.42 12.13 9.12
C PRO A 78 26.02 11.63 8.73
N THR A 79 25.96 10.74 7.75
CA THR A 79 24.72 10.13 7.29
C THR A 79 24.75 8.61 7.43
N LEU A 80 23.58 8.02 7.59
CA LEU A 80 23.36 6.57 7.56
C LEU A 80 22.61 6.18 6.28
N ARG A 81 22.66 4.89 5.91
CA ARG A 81 21.85 4.33 4.83
C ARG A 81 20.92 3.27 5.38
N LEU A 82 19.62 3.48 5.23
CA LEU A 82 18.60 2.55 5.65
C LEU A 82 18.27 1.61 4.49
N ALA A 83 18.31 0.30 4.72
CA ALA A 83 17.91 -0.69 3.73
C ALA A 83 16.39 -0.74 3.63
N VAL A 84 15.87 -0.81 2.41
CA VAL A 84 14.44 -0.89 2.13
C VAL A 84 14.16 -2.08 1.22
N ARG A 85 13.18 -2.91 1.59
CA ARG A 85 12.65 -4.00 0.77
C ARG A 85 11.15 -3.80 0.59
N MET A 86 10.71 -3.91 -0.66
CA MET A 86 9.34 -3.70 -1.11
C MET A 86 8.78 -4.96 -1.76
N LEU A 87 7.60 -5.42 -1.36
CA LEU A 87 6.80 -6.31 -2.21
C LEU A 87 5.91 -5.46 -3.13
N PRO A 88 6.06 -5.51 -4.47
CA PRO A 88 5.19 -4.74 -5.36
C PRO A 88 3.73 -5.21 -5.29
N ALA A 89 2.79 -4.28 -5.46
CA ALA A 89 1.39 -4.61 -5.67
C ALA A 89 1.21 -5.44 -6.96
N ARG A 90 0.17 -6.29 -7.01
CA ARG A 90 -0.04 -7.20 -8.17
C ARG A 90 -0.33 -6.46 -9.47
N ASP A 91 -1.02 -5.34 -9.38
CA ASP A 91 -1.32 -4.43 -10.49
C ASP A 91 -0.14 -3.49 -10.82
N GLY A 92 0.93 -3.55 -10.03
CA GLY A 92 2.11 -2.67 -10.16
C GLY A 92 1.88 -1.24 -9.68
N SER A 93 0.74 -0.93 -9.06
CA SER A 93 0.46 0.41 -8.54
C SER A 93 1.33 0.74 -7.32
N THR A 94 1.61 2.02 -7.15
CA THR A 94 2.37 2.56 -6.00
C THR A 94 1.58 3.61 -5.22
N ASP A 95 0.30 3.77 -5.54
CA ASP A 95 -0.57 4.80 -4.94
C ASP A 95 -0.91 4.49 -3.48
N ARG A 96 -0.60 3.25 -3.07
CA ARG A 96 -1.04 2.63 -1.84
C ARG A 96 0.10 1.82 -1.25
N LEU A 97 0.63 2.29 -0.13
CA LEU A 97 1.81 1.72 0.52
C LEU A 97 1.47 1.32 1.95
N LEU A 98 1.86 0.10 2.33
CA LEU A 98 1.84 -0.35 3.71
C LEU A 98 3.27 -0.41 4.23
N LEU A 99 3.61 0.49 5.14
CA LEU A 99 4.87 0.45 5.85
C LEU A 99 4.73 -0.48 7.06
N VAL A 100 5.57 -1.51 7.14
CA VAL A 100 5.55 -2.47 8.25
C VAL A 100 6.68 -2.19 9.22
N ASN A 101 6.36 -2.25 10.51
CA ASN A 101 7.33 -2.24 11.60
C ASN A 101 7.09 -3.48 12.47
N PRO A 102 8.01 -4.45 12.53
CA PRO A 102 7.85 -5.69 13.30
C PRO A 102 7.68 -5.46 14.81
N GLY A 103 7.89 -4.25 15.30
CA GLY A 103 7.91 -3.93 16.72
C GLY A 103 9.25 -4.26 17.37
N GLY A 104 9.38 -3.92 18.66
CA GLY A 104 10.65 -3.98 19.41
C GLY A 104 11.76 -3.11 18.81
N PRO A 105 12.87 -2.92 19.53
CA PRO A 105 14.12 -2.47 18.94
C PRO A 105 14.99 -3.67 18.54
N GLY A 106 15.68 -3.57 17.39
CA GLY A 106 16.68 -4.55 16.94
C GLY A 106 16.19 -5.57 15.90
N GLY A 107 14.87 -5.70 15.70
CA GLY A 107 14.31 -6.51 14.60
C GLY A 107 14.47 -5.82 13.24
N SER A 108 14.87 -6.57 12.22
CA SER A 108 15.01 -6.08 10.84
C SER A 108 13.65 -6.08 10.13
N ALA A 109 13.09 -4.90 9.88
CA ALA A 109 11.83 -4.80 9.13
C ALA A 109 11.96 -5.34 7.69
N VAL A 110 13.17 -5.32 7.11
CA VAL A 110 13.46 -5.89 5.79
C VAL A 110 13.35 -7.42 5.79
N GLU A 111 13.77 -8.09 6.85
CA GLU A 111 13.58 -9.54 7.04
C GLU A 111 12.15 -9.88 7.45
N TYR A 112 11.45 -8.93 8.06
CA TYR A 112 10.06 -9.11 8.43
C TYR A 112 9.09 -9.05 7.25
N VAL A 113 9.38 -8.26 6.20
CA VAL A 113 8.49 -8.14 5.03
C VAL A 113 8.08 -9.51 4.45
N PRO A 114 8.98 -10.46 4.17
CA PRO A 114 8.58 -11.80 3.73
C PRO A 114 7.69 -12.55 4.72
N ILE A 115 7.95 -12.42 6.02
CA ILE A 115 7.16 -13.08 7.07
C ILE A 115 5.76 -12.48 7.10
N PHE A 116 5.66 -11.16 7.05
CA PHE A 116 4.39 -10.44 7.02
C PHE A 116 3.57 -10.79 5.76
N ALA A 117 4.20 -10.74 4.59
CA ALA A 117 3.56 -11.05 3.31
C ALA A 117 2.98 -12.47 3.24
N ASN A 118 3.66 -13.44 3.86
CA ASN A 118 3.26 -14.85 3.83
C ASN A 118 2.31 -15.24 4.99
N SER A 119 2.36 -14.52 6.14
CA SER A 119 1.55 -14.83 7.33
C SER A 119 0.21 -14.11 7.37
N SER A 120 0.18 -12.90 6.83
CA SER A 120 -1.06 -12.23 6.54
C SER A 120 -1.70 -12.96 5.35
N SER A 121 -3.00 -13.26 5.41
CA SER A 121 -3.73 -13.88 4.31
C SER A 121 -3.80 -13.00 3.05
N ILE A 122 -2.89 -12.03 2.88
CA ILE A 122 -2.70 -11.12 1.75
C ILE A 122 -2.15 -11.87 0.52
N GLU A 123 -1.59 -13.06 0.71
CA GLU A 123 -1.23 -13.94 -0.41
C GLU A 123 -2.48 -14.49 -1.17
N GLY A 124 -3.66 -14.47 -0.52
CA GLY A 124 -4.97 -14.81 -1.11
C GLY A 124 -5.98 -13.65 -1.15
N GLN A 125 -5.91 -12.73 -0.19
CA GLN A 125 -6.47 -11.39 -0.29
C GLN A 125 -5.45 -10.51 -0.99
N THR A 126 -5.45 -10.59 -2.31
CA THR A 126 -5.40 -9.35 -3.08
C THR A 126 -6.35 -8.38 -2.42
N SER A 127 -5.85 -7.50 -1.56
CA SER A 127 -6.60 -6.30 -1.26
C SER A 127 -6.95 -5.73 -2.63
N PRO A 128 -8.23 -5.48 -2.96
CA PRO A 128 -8.66 -4.93 -4.26
C PRO A 128 -8.08 -3.53 -4.53
N TYR A 129 -7.13 -3.11 -3.71
CA TYR A 129 -6.52 -1.80 -3.60
C TYR A 129 -5.00 -1.79 -3.81
N GLY A 130 -4.34 -2.92 -4.05
CA GLY A 130 -2.91 -2.94 -4.44
C GLY A 130 -1.96 -2.27 -3.45
N TRP A 131 -1.49 -2.98 -2.42
CA TRP A 131 -0.53 -2.40 -1.46
C TRP A 131 0.89 -2.88 -1.75
N GLY A 132 1.83 -1.93 -1.81
CA GLY A 132 3.25 -2.24 -1.71
C GLY A 132 3.69 -2.31 -0.24
N GLU A 133 4.32 -3.40 0.19
CA GLU A 133 4.79 -3.54 1.59
C GLU A 133 6.26 -3.17 1.72
N TYR A 134 6.60 -2.27 2.65
CA TYR A 134 7.99 -1.81 2.83
C TYR A 134 8.46 -2.02 4.27
N GLY A 135 9.71 -2.45 4.42
CA GLY A 135 10.40 -2.49 5.71
C GLY A 135 11.71 -1.69 5.64
N ILE A 136 12.04 -0.97 6.70
CA ILE A 136 13.25 -0.15 6.81
C ILE A 136 14.16 -0.70 7.92
N CYS A 137 15.43 -1.00 7.62
CA CYS A 137 16.41 -1.47 8.61
C CYS A 137 17.60 -0.50 8.74
N PRO A 138 17.95 -0.04 9.95
CA PRO A 138 19.10 0.85 10.18
C PRO A 138 20.46 0.15 10.07
N GLN A 139 20.52 -1.18 10.09
CA GLN A 139 21.78 -1.94 10.08
C GLN A 139 22.45 -2.05 8.69
N GLY A 140 21.95 -1.37 7.65
CA GLY A 140 22.64 -1.23 6.34
C GLY A 140 22.77 -2.49 5.46
N GLU A 141 22.59 -3.67 6.04
CA GLU A 141 22.71 -4.96 5.37
C GLU A 141 21.33 -5.60 5.17
N PHE A 142 21.11 -6.13 3.97
CA PHE A 142 20.03 -7.07 3.71
C PHE A 142 20.56 -8.41 4.21
N SER A 143 20.13 -8.87 5.40
CA SER A 143 20.49 -10.21 5.83
C SER A 143 19.96 -11.22 4.80
N SER A 144 20.87 -12.06 4.33
CA SER A 144 20.70 -13.07 3.28
C SER A 144 19.63 -14.10 3.62
#